data_AF-A0A662JY49-F1
#
_entry.id   AF-A0A662JY49-F1
#
_cell.length_a   1.000
_cell.length_b   1.000
_cell.length_c   1.000
_cell.angle_alpha   90.00
_cell.angle_beta   90.00
_cell.angle_gamma   90.00
#
_symmetry.space_group_name_H-M   'P 1'
#
loop_
_entity.id
_entity.type
_entity.pdbx_description
1 polymer ?
#
loop_
_entity_poly.entity_id
_entity_poly.type
_entity_poly.pdbx_seq_one_letter_code
_entity_poly.pdbx_strand_id
1 'polypeptide(L)'
;MWKKTGEPMICPQCGGSMTIVQIEPVQDIENAYVPYRTVVECNSCSFKVEAESFTILGSIKDFDAEHVEIGSWSPSGSRVLSKYKHILSYDLLKELKKTGELVEFLIVDKQVVQVIG
;
A
#
# COMPACT_ATOMS: atom_id res chain seq x y z
N MET A 1 -12.36 3.75 6.16
CA MET A 1 -11.17 3.40 6.96
C MET A 1 -10.72 2.03 6.48
N TRP A 2 -9.49 1.94 6.00
CA TRP A 2 -8.91 0.75 5.35
C TRP A 2 -9.16 -0.55 6.16
N LYS A 3 -9.48 -1.66 5.50
CA LYS A 3 -9.80 -2.98 6.11
C LYS A 3 -8.74 -4.02 5.80
N LYS A 4 -8.74 -5.18 6.48
CA LYS A 4 -7.68 -6.19 6.36
C LYS A 4 -7.44 -6.63 4.90
N THR A 5 -6.22 -7.07 4.51
CA THR A 5 -6.00 -7.58 3.13
C THR A 5 -7.04 -8.62 2.75
N GLY A 6 -7.63 -8.45 1.56
CA GLY A 6 -8.69 -9.31 1.05
C GLY A 6 -10.10 -8.88 1.41
N GLU A 7 -10.28 -7.94 2.35
CA GLU A 7 -11.57 -7.32 2.63
C GLU A 7 -11.73 -6.03 1.80
N PRO A 8 -12.93 -5.77 1.25
CA PRO A 8 -13.18 -4.54 0.51
C PRO A 8 -13.02 -3.35 1.47
N MET A 9 -12.30 -2.32 1.00
CA MET A 9 -12.27 -1.03 1.70
C MET A 9 -13.69 -0.49 1.85
N ILE A 10 -14.00 0.04 3.02
CA ILE A 10 -15.36 0.49 3.34
C ILE A 10 -15.43 2.02 3.40
N CYS A 11 -16.43 2.54 2.68
CA CYS A 11 -16.78 3.94 2.65
C CYS A 11 -17.26 4.41 4.03
N PRO A 12 -16.70 5.50 4.57
CA PRO A 12 -17.08 6.00 5.89
C PRO A 12 -18.48 6.66 5.92
N GLN A 13 -19.05 7.02 4.76
CA GLN A 13 -20.35 7.68 4.69
C GLN A 13 -21.52 6.70 4.61
N CYS A 14 -21.39 5.62 3.83
CA CYS A 14 -22.52 4.72 3.53
C CYS A 14 -22.23 3.23 3.79
N GLY A 15 -21.00 2.86 4.16
CA GLY A 15 -20.62 1.47 4.35
C GLY A 15 -20.41 0.67 3.05
N GLY A 16 -20.56 1.30 1.88
CA GLY A 16 -20.33 0.67 0.58
C GLY A 16 -18.85 0.34 0.33
N SER A 17 -18.58 -0.53 -0.65
CA SER A 17 -17.20 -0.83 -1.07
C SER A 17 -16.56 0.38 -1.75
N MET A 18 -15.23 0.45 -1.65
CA MET A 18 -14.44 1.47 -2.33
C MET A 18 -13.50 0.85 -3.36
N THR A 19 -13.14 1.64 -4.36
CA THR A 19 -12.24 1.28 -5.46
C THR A 19 -11.06 2.25 -5.47
N ILE A 20 -9.85 1.74 -5.76
CA ILE A 20 -8.64 2.54 -5.96
C ILE A 20 -8.46 2.73 -7.46
N VAL A 21 -8.42 3.99 -7.91
CA VAL A 21 -8.18 4.34 -9.31
C VAL A 21 -6.89 5.15 -9.40
N GLN A 22 -5.84 4.55 -9.97
CA GLN A 22 -4.61 5.25 -10.31
C GLN A 22 -4.82 6.01 -11.63
N ILE A 23 -4.59 7.32 -11.62
CA ILE A 23 -4.85 8.20 -12.76
C ILE A 23 -3.55 8.41 -13.54
N GLU A 24 -2.87 9.53 -13.32
CA GLU A 24 -1.65 9.90 -14.01
C GLU A 24 -0.46 9.70 -13.07
N PRO A 25 0.66 9.13 -13.58
CA PRO A 25 1.90 9.11 -12.84
C PRO A 25 2.36 10.55 -12.62
N VAL A 26 2.76 10.85 -11.39
CA VAL A 26 3.45 12.11 -11.07
C VAL A 26 4.90 11.90 -11.49
N GLN A 27 5.34 12.63 -12.53
CA GLN A 27 6.71 12.53 -13.01
C GLN A 27 7.68 13.07 -11.95
N ASP A 28 8.36 12.16 -11.27
CA ASP A 28 9.42 12.47 -10.32
C ASP A 28 10.64 11.61 -10.64
N ILE A 29 11.64 12.24 -11.27
CA ILE A 29 12.87 11.60 -11.73
C ILE A 29 13.76 11.17 -10.54
N GLU A 30 13.51 11.71 -9.34
CA GLU A 30 14.31 11.42 -8.15
C GLU A 30 13.75 10.28 -7.29
N ASN A 31 12.55 9.77 -7.58
CA ASN A 31 11.90 8.74 -6.76
C ASN A 31 12.18 7.31 -7.26
N ALA A 32 12.31 6.36 -6.31
CA ALA A 32 12.63 4.95 -6.58
C ALA A 32 11.44 4.16 -7.14
N TYR A 33 10.28 4.79 -7.04
CA TYR A 33 8.97 4.29 -7.37
C TYR A 33 8.25 5.38 -8.15
N VAL A 34 7.29 5.00 -8.99
CA VAL A 34 6.47 5.97 -9.71
C VAL A 34 5.25 6.29 -8.84
N PRO A 35 5.15 7.50 -8.26
CA PRO A 35 3.93 7.93 -7.60
C PRO A 35 2.82 8.17 -8.63
N TYR A 36 1.59 7.85 -8.25
CA TYR A 36 0.38 8.06 -9.03
C TYR A 36 -0.58 8.94 -8.24
N ARG A 37 -1.15 9.94 -8.92
CA ARG A 37 -2.35 10.58 -8.40
C ARG A 37 -3.47 9.55 -8.39
N THR A 38 -4.05 9.33 -7.22
CA THR A 38 -4.97 8.23 -6.95
C THR A 38 -6.28 8.77 -6.41
N VAL A 39 -7.40 8.30 -6.96
CA VAL A 39 -8.72 8.57 -6.42
C VAL A 39 -9.25 7.30 -5.78
N VAL A 40 -9.65 7.40 -4.52
CA VAL A 40 -10.31 6.32 -3.80
C VAL A 40 -11.79 6.69 -3.68
N GLU A 41 -12.64 5.99 -4.44
CA GLU A 41 -14.05 6.34 -4.60
C GLU A 41 -14.99 5.26 -4.08
N CYS A 42 -16.15 5.66 -3.57
CA CYS A 42 -17.18 4.73 -3.13
C CYS A 42 -18.05 4.29 -4.31
N ASN A 43 -18.30 2.99 -4.41
CA ASN A 43 -19.15 2.42 -5.45
C ASN A 43 -20.67 2.65 -5.21
N SER A 44 -21.05 3.24 -4.07
CA SER A 44 -22.45 3.34 -3.63
C SER A 44 -22.91 4.77 -3.31
N CYS A 45 -22.00 5.75 -3.21
CA CYS A 45 -22.34 7.15 -2.96
C CYS A 45 -21.27 8.08 -3.57
N SER A 46 -21.49 9.40 -3.54
CA SER A 46 -20.57 10.38 -4.12
C SER A 46 -19.29 10.63 -3.31
N PHE A 47 -19.01 9.83 -2.27
CA PHE A 47 -17.79 9.96 -1.49
C PHE A 47 -16.57 9.56 -2.31
N LYS A 48 -15.59 10.46 -2.35
CA LYS A 48 -14.27 10.25 -2.96
C LYS A 48 -13.20 10.98 -2.18
N VAL A 49 -11.98 10.46 -2.21
CA VAL A 49 -10.80 11.10 -1.63
C VAL A 49 -9.64 11.01 -2.61
N GLU A 50 -8.86 12.07 -2.70
CA GLU A 50 -7.62 12.09 -3.47
C GLU A 50 -6.46 11.67 -2.57
N ALA A 51 -5.57 10.83 -3.09
CA ALA A 51 -4.41 10.31 -2.40
C ALA A 51 -3.24 10.14 -3.39
N GLU A 52 -2.06 9.91 -2.85
CA GLU A 52 -0.92 9.40 -3.62
C GLU A 52 -0.83 7.90 -3.43
N SER A 53 -0.49 7.17 -4.49
CA SER A 53 -0.12 5.76 -4.39
C SER A 53 1.13 5.43 -5.17
N PHE A 54 1.82 4.38 -4.76
CA PHE A 54 2.98 3.84 -5.46
C PHE A 54 3.15 2.38 -5.05
N THR A 55 3.96 1.66 -5.83
CA THR A 55 4.36 0.30 -5.48
C THR A 55 5.82 0.24 -5.05
N ILE A 56 6.13 -0.65 -4.11
CA ILE A 56 7.51 -0.99 -3.74
C ILE A 56 7.68 -2.50 -3.83
N LEU A 57 8.67 -2.95 -4.58
CA LEU A 57 9.18 -4.32 -4.51
C LEU A 57 10.10 -4.47 -3.29
N GLY A 58 9.77 -5.38 -2.38
CA GLY A 58 10.55 -5.56 -1.15
C GLY A 58 10.23 -6.83 -0.39
N SER A 59 10.92 -7.02 0.73
CA SER A 59 10.67 -8.13 1.67
C SER A 59 10.33 -7.61 3.06
N ILE A 60 9.45 -8.30 3.76
CA ILE A 60 9.11 -7.98 5.16
C ILE A 60 10.31 -8.23 6.06
N LYS A 61 10.71 -7.22 6.84
CA LYS A 61 11.75 -7.34 7.88
C LYS A 61 11.15 -7.46 9.27
N ASP A 62 10.15 -6.65 9.57
CA ASP A 62 9.37 -6.76 10.80
C ASP A 62 7.95 -6.21 10.63
N PHE A 63 7.08 -6.49 11.58
CA PHE A 63 5.73 -5.91 11.64
C PHE A 63 5.12 -6.00 13.05
N ASP A 64 4.21 -5.08 13.33
CA ASP A 64 3.37 -5.06 14.53
C ASP A 64 1.88 -4.98 14.13
N ALA A 65 1.01 -4.53 15.04
CA ALA A 65 -0.42 -4.44 14.77
C ALA A 65 -0.81 -3.24 13.87
N GLU A 66 0.06 -2.23 13.78
CA GLU A 66 -0.18 -0.99 13.03
C GLU A 66 0.81 -0.80 11.88
N HIS A 67 2.05 -1.26 12.04
CA HIS A 67 3.15 -0.97 11.13
C HIS A 67 3.83 -2.21 10.56
N VAL A 68 4.34 -2.03 9.34
CA VAL A 68 5.17 -3.01 8.64
C VAL A 68 6.48 -2.35 8.23
N GLU A 69 7.59 -3.07 8.38
CA GLU A 69 8.91 -2.67 7.93
C GLU A 69 9.29 -3.47 6.68
N ILE A 70 9.48 -2.74 5.58
CA ILE A 70 9.80 -3.30 4.27
C ILE A 70 11.24 -2.96 3.94
N GLY A 71 12.04 -3.99 3.66
CA GLY A 71 13.36 -3.82 3.07
C GLY A 71 13.25 -3.74 1.56
N SER A 72 13.72 -2.63 0.99
CA SER A 72 13.67 -2.34 -0.44
C SER A 72 14.91 -1.55 -0.88
N TRP A 73 14.83 -0.89 -2.03
CA TRP A 73 15.89 -0.06 -2.60
C TRP A 73 15.45 1.40 -2.69
N SER A 74 16.40 2.30 -2.44
CA SER A 74 16.28 3.73 -2.70
C SER A 74 16.38 4.01 -4.21
N PRO A 75 16.09 5.25 -4.66
CA PRO A 75 16.25 5.61 -6.07
C PRO A 75 17.70 5.49 -6.54
N SER A 76 18.65 5.72 -5.62
CA SER A 76 20.08 5.53 -5.85
C SER A 76 20.55 4.07 -5.82
N GLY A 77 19.64 3.09 -5.68
CA GLY A 77 19.96 1.67 -5.61
C GLY A 77 20.56 1.22 -4.27
N SER A 78 20.55 2.07 -3.25
CA SER A 78 20.98 1.68 -1.90
C SER A 78 19.88 0.89 -1.19
N ARG A 79 20.25 -0.07 -0.33
CA ARG A 79 19.27 -0.77 0.50
C ARG A 79 18.68 0.17 1.55
N VAL A 80 17.36 0.16 1.70
CA VAL A 80 16.64 0.95 2.69
C VAL A 80 15.63 0.11 3.43
N LEU A 81 15.33 0.52 4.66
CA LEU A 81 14.24 0.00 5.47
C LEU A 81 13.19 1.11 5.60
N SER A 82 12.00 0.85 5.10
CA SER A 82 10.89 1.79 5.14
C SER A 82 9.78 1.25 6.03
N LYS A 83 9.30 2.08 6.96
CA LYS A 83 8.21 1.74 7.87
C LYS A 83 6.92 2.43 7.42
N TYR A 84 5.88 1.63 7.22
CA TYR A 84 4.56 2.11 6.81
C TYR A 84 3.49 1.63 7.76
N LYS A 85 2.37 2.37 7.84
CA LYS A 85 1.14 1.78 8.39
C LYS A 85 0.69 0.65 7.48
N HIS A 86 -0.08 -0.31 7.98
CA HIS A 86 -0.67 -1.33 7.11
C HIS A 86 -2.10 -1.69 7.51
N ILE A 87 -2.77 -2.34 6.57
CA ILE A 87 -3.97 -3.12 6.82
C ILE A 87 -3.75 -4.60 6.52
N LEU A 88 -2.53 -5.01 6.21
CA LEU A 88 -2.29 -6.40 5.84
C LEU A 88 -2.67 -7.37 6.98
N SER A 89 -3.21 -8.54 6.64
CA SER A 89 -3.53 -9.59 7.61
C SER A 89 -2.25 -10.09 8.29
N TYR A 90 -2.35 -10.39 9.58
CA TYR A 90 -1.21 -10.82 10.38
C TYR A 90 -0.62 -12.15 9.87
N ASP A 91 -1.48 -13.06 9.39
CA ASP A 91 -1.04 -14.35 8.84
C ASP A 91 -0.23 -14.19 7.55
N LEU A 92 -0.66 -13.30 6.65
CA LEU A 92 0.08 -12.97 5.43
C LEU A 92 1.45 -12.37 5.77
N LEU A 93 1.50 -11.39 6.68
CA LEU A 93 2.76 -10.77 7.09
C LEU A 93 3.72 -11.77 7.75
N LYS A 94 3.18 -12.69 8.56
CA LYS A 94 3.95 -13.76 9.20
C LYS A 94 4.55 -14.71 8.17
N GLU A 95 3.78 -15.08 7.15
CA GLU A 95 4.24 -15.91 6.04
C GLU A 95 5.35 -15.21 5.25
N LEU A 96 5.12 -13.98 4.79
CA LEU A 96 6.10 -13.21 4.02
C LEU A 96 7.40 -12.95 4.80
N LYS A 97 7.31 -12.69 6.10
CA LYS A 97 8.51 -12.56 6.97
C LYS A 97 9.27 -13.87 7.07
N LYS A 98 8.56 -15.00 7.11
CA LYS A 98 9.17 -16.34 7.21
C LYS A 98 9.85 -16.75 5.90
N THR A 99 9.23 -16.47 4.74
CA THR A 99 9.80 -16.81 3.44
C THR A 99 10.91 -15.85 3.02
N GLY A 100 10.83 -14.58 3.43
CA GLY A 100 11.74 -13.54 3.00
C GLY A 100 11.61 -13.20 1.51
N GLU A 101 10.50 -13.60 0.90
CA GLU A 101 10.23 -13.40 -0.52
C GLU A 101 10.11 -11.90 -0.86
N LEU A 102 10.51 -11.56 -2.09
CA LEU A 102 10.30 -10.23 -2.65
C LEU A 102 8.92 -10.19 -3.29
N VAL A 103 8.05 -9.34 -2.75
CA VAL A 103 6.71 -9.10 -3.28
C VAL A 103 6.49 -7.61 -3.50
N GLU A 104 5.54 -7.27 -4.37
CA GLU A 104 5.19 -5.88 -4.62
C GLU A 104 4.11 -5.43 -3.63
N PHE A 105 4.36 -4.31 -2.96
CA PHE A 105 3.42 -3.71 -2.00
C PHE A 105 2.78 -2.47 -2.60
N LEU A 106 1.45 -2.43 -2.63
CA LEU A 106 0.71 -1.22 -2.95
C LEU A 106 0.61 -0.35 -1.69
N ILE A 107 1.14 0.87 -1.79
CA ILE A 107 1.08 1.89 -0.76
C ILE A 107 0.15 3.00 -1.23
N VAL A 108 -0.84 3.36 -0.41
CA VAL A 108 -1.74 4.49 -0.64
C VAL A 108 -1.73 5.36 0.59
N ASP A 109 -1.45 6.65 0.44
CA ASP A 109 -1.37 7.62 1.55
C ASP A 109 -0.48 7.11 2.71
N LYS A 110 0.72 6.62 2.37
CA LYS A 110 1.71 6.04 3.31
C LYS A 110 1.22 4.82 4.10
N GLN A 111 0.15 4.17 3.65
CA GLN A 111 -0.36 2.93 4.22
C GLN A 111 -0.24 1.79 3.20
N VAL A 112 0.30 0.65 3.62
CA VAL A 112 0.35 -0.57 2.81
C VAL A 112 -1.03 -1.21 2.83
N VAL A 113 -1.65 -1.26 1.65
CA VAL A 113 -3.05 -1.69 1.51
C VAL A 113 -3.21 -3.05 0.86
N GLN A 114 -2.21 -3.47 0.07
CA GLN A 114 -2.27 -4.72 -0.68
C GLN A 114 -0.86 -5.23 -1.01
N VAL A 115 -0.74 -6.54 -1.14
CA VAL A 115 0.38 -7.22 -1.82
C VAL A 115 -0.09 -7.59 -3.22
N ILE A 116 0.68 -7.19 -4.24
CA ILE A 116 0.45 -7.48 -5.65
C ILE A 116 1.36 -8.66 -6.02
N GLY A 117 0.75 -9.79 -6.41
CA GLY A 117 1.41 -11.05 -6.72
C GLY A 117 0.40 -12.16 -6.94
#